data_AF-A0A258TUR6-F1
#
_entry.id   AF-A0A258TUR6-F1
#
_cell.length_a   1.000
_cell.length_b   1.000
_cell.length_c   1.000
_cell.angle_alpha   90.00
_cell.angle_beta   90.00
_cell.angle_gamma   90.00
#
_symmetry.space_group_name_H-M   'P 1'
#
loop_
_entity.id
_entity.type
_entity.pdbx_description
1 polymer ?
#
loop_
_entity_poly.entity_id
_entity_poly.type
_entity_poly.pdbx_seq_one_letter_code
_entity_poly.pdbx_strand_id
1 'polypeptide(L)'
;MRDNSGISMVNITTASQKRLNTKAIAVPARQHMQKKWAVMTAFTVLALIVSTFVSAEENLYAKNYKAQNANGLTSSQGNPDTKMYVSNHKEDDNISMLEDGYDMMGSSGFEGGDVPAELALTHGKAIKADVVLVYSKYGSAKSASSKMEMIRQAAKTGK
;
A
#
# COMPACT_ATOMS: atom_id res chain seq x y z
N MET A 1 -84.06 51.99 62.32
CA MET A 1 -82.59 51.91 62.37
C MET A 1 -82.21 51.08 63.59
N ARG A 2 -81.80 49.83 63.34
CA ARG A 2 -81.30 48.87 64.34
C ARG A 2 -80.39 47.88 63.59
N ASP A 3 -79.34 47.52 64.30
CA ASP A 3 -78.14 46.76 63.99
C ASP A 3 -78.35 45.36 63.41
N ASN A 4 -77.45 44.93 62.51
CA ASN A 4 -76.99 43.53 62.47
C ASN A 4 -75.68 43.40 61.70
N SER A 5 -74.56 43.64 62.37
CA SER A 5 -73.21 43.33 61.86
C SER A 5 -72.90 41.85 62.08
N GLY A 6 -73.29 41.00 61.14
CA GLY A 6 -72.85 39.61 61.05
C GLY A 6 -71.57 39.50 60.25
N ILE A 7 -70.41 39.69 60.90
CA ILE A 7 -69.10 39.41 60.30
C ILE A 7 -68.83 37.91 60.43
N SER A 8 -68.88 37.19 59.30
CA SER A 8 -68.47 35.80 59.20
C SER A 8 -66.98 35.72 58.86
N MET A 9 -66.15 35.32 59.83
CA MET A 9 -64.76 34.93 59.60
C MET A 9 -64.72 33.50 59.05
N VAL A 10 -64.14 33.28 57.86
CA VAL A 10 -63.69 31.96 57.43
C VAL A 10 -62.32 32.06 56.76
N ASN A 11 -61.45 31.15 57.18
CA ASN A 11 -60.00 31.11 57.07
C ASN A 11 -59.40 31.27 55.67
N ILE A 12 -58.32 32.03 55.64
CA ILE A 12 -57.26 32.00 54.63
C ILE A 12 -56.48 30.70 54.87
N THR A 13 -56.47 29.79 53.89
CA THR A 13 -55.51 28.67 53.89
C THR A 13 -54.94 28.52 52.48
N THR A 14 -53.61 28.57 52.45
CA THR A 14 -52.71 28.77 51.34
C THR A 14 -52.80 27.64 50.31
N ALA A 15 -53.08 27.98 49.06
CA ALA A 15 -52.93 27.07 47.93
C ALA A 15 -51.44 26.71 47.75
N SER A 16 -51.07 25.49 48.13
CA SER A 16 -49.74 24.93 47.90
C SER A 16 -49.53 24.66 46.40
N GLN A 17 -48.63 25.44 45.79
CA GLN A 17 -48.20 25.30 44.40
C GLN A 17 -47.54 23.93 44.17
N LYS A 18 -48.24 23.01 43.49
CA LYS A 18 -47.58 21.84 42.88
C LYS A 18 -46.72 22.30 41.71
N ARG A 19 -45.41 22.27 41.92
CA ARG A 19 -44.35 22.53 40.93
C ARG A 19 -44.54 21.67 39.67
N LEU A 20 -44.45 22.31 38.52
CA LEU A 20 -44.27 21.70 37.20
C LEU A 20 -42.96 20.92 37.19
N ASN A 21 -43.03 19.61 36.93
CA ASN A 21 -41.88 18.73 36.83
C ASN A 21 -41.39 18.70 35.37
N THR A 22 -40.62 19.71 34.98
CA THR A 22 -39.86 19.65 33.71
C THR A 22 -38.64 18.79 33.96
N LYS A 23 -38.71 17.50 33.60
CA LYS A 23 -37.52 16.65 33.54
C LYS A 23 -36.60 17.20 32.44
N ALA A 24 -35.61 17.99 32.83
CA ALA A 24 -34.46 18.26 31.97
C ALA A 24 -33.74 16.92 31.74
N ILE A 25 -33.76 16.43 30.49
CA ILE A 25 -32.93 15.30 30.08
C ILE A 25 -31.50 15.84 30.00
N ALA A 26 -30.81 15.80 31.13
CA ALA A 26 -29.39 16.06 31.19
C ALA A 26 -28.69 14.91 30.45
N VAL A 27 -28.27 15.15 29.21
CA VAL A 27 -27.31 14.27 28.53
C VAL A 27 -26.03 14.31 29.38
N PRO A 28 -25.61 13.19 29.99
CA PRO A 28 -24.47 13.22 30.89
C PRO A 28 -23.20 13.51 30.08
N ALA A 29 -22.42 14.50 30.52
CA ALA A 29 -21.16 14.94 29.91
C ALA A 29 -20.15 13.80 29.65
N ARG A 30 -20.31 12.64 30.31
CA ARG A 30 -19.58 11.39 30.06
C ARG A 30 -19.75 10.84 28.64
N GLN A 31 -20.91 11.03 28.01
CA GLN A 31 -21.20 10.46 26.69
C GLN A 31 -20.48 11.20 25.55
N HIS A 32 -20.28 12.51 25.70
CA HIS A 32 -19.51 13.32 24.74
C HIS A 32 -18.01 13.00 24.79
N MET A 33 -17.48 12.68 25.98
CA MET A 33 -16.06 12.39 26.15
C MET A 33 -15.67 11.01 25.63
N GLN A 34 -16.54 10.01 25.81
CA GLN A 34 -16.36 8.64 25.30
C GLN A 34 -16.39 8.59 23.75
N LYS A 35 -17.29 9.34 23.11
CA LYS A 35 -17.37 9.42 21.64
C LYS A 35 -16.15 10.10 21.02
N LYS A 36 -15.62 11.18 21.65
CA LYS A 36 -14.40 11.84 21.20
C LYS A 36 -13.17 10.93 21.29
N TRP A 37 -13.07 10.15 22.36
CA TRP A 37 -12.01 9.14 22.52
C TRP A 37 -12.13 7.99 21.52
N ALA A 38 -13.34 7.49 21.27
CA ALA A 38 -13.59 6.45 20.27
C ALA A 38 -13.27 6.91 18.84
N VAL A 39 -13.58 8.17 18.49
CA VAL A 39 -13.26 8.74 17.17
C VAL A 39 -11.75 8.99 17.03
N MET A 40 -11.08 9.51 18.07
CA MET A 40 -9.62 9.65 18.04
C MET A 40 -8.93 8.30 17.86
N THR A 41 -9.29 7.29 18.65
CA THR A 41 -8.69 5.95 18.56
C THR A 41 -8.94 5.27 17.21
N ALA A 42 -10.13 5.41 16.63
CA ALA A 42 -10.41 4.93 15.28
C ALA A 42 -9.52 5.62 14.23
N PHE A 43 -9.29 6.94 14.37
CA PHE A 43 -8.41 7.69 13.47
C PHE A 43 -6.93 7.28 13.62
N THR A 44 -6.46 7.04 14.85
CA THR A 44 -5.09 6.55 15.08
C THR A 44 -4.89 5.14 14.54
N VAL A 45 -5.85 4.23 14.76
CA VAL A 45 -5.78 2.86 14.22
C VAL A 45 -5.79 2.88 12.68
N LEU A 46 -6.63 3.72 12.07
CA LEU A 46 -6.65 3.88 10.62
C LEU A 46 -5.33 4.42 10.07
N ALA A 47 -4.73 5.43 10.71
CA ALA A 47 -3.43 5.97 10.32
C ALA A 47 -2.30 4.92 10.45
N LEU A 48 -2.36 4.07 11.49
CA LEU A 48 -1.39 3.01 11.72
C LEU A 48 -1.52 1.89 10.68
N ILE A 49 -2.74 1.54 10.28
CA ILE A 49 -3.01 0.59 9.18
C ILE A 49 -2.51 1.14 7.84
N VAL A 50 -2.70 2.44 7.55
CA VAL A 50 -2.20 3.03 6.29
C VAL A 50 -0.66 3.02 6.23
N SER A 51 0.02 3.16 7.37
CA SER A 51 1.49 3.21 7.42
C SER A 51 2.20 1.89 7.08
N THR A 52 1.51 0.73 7.09
CA THR A 52 2.10 -0.57 6.73
C THR A 52 2.07 -0.88 5.24
N PHE A 53 1.43 -0.04 4.41
CA PHE A 53 1.28 -0.29 2.97
C PHE A 53 2.38 0.32 2.08
N VAL A 54 3.38 0.98 2.66
CA VAL A 54 4.45 1.63 1.88
C VAL A 54 5.78 0.98 2.22
N SER A 55 6.11 -0.07 1.48
CA SER A 55 7.51 -0.49 1.28
C SER A 55 7.64 -0.86 -0.19
N ALA A 56 7.97 0.14 -1.01
CA ALA A 56 8.50 -0.13 -2.33
C ALA A 56 9.94 -0.59 -2.13
N GLU A 57 10.19 -1.88 -2.37
CA GLU A 57 11.54 -2.43 -2.33
C GLU A 57 12.41 -1.69 -3.36
N GLU A 58 13.58 -1.21 -2.94
CA GLU A 58 14.44 -0.40 -3.80
C GLU A 58 14.92 -1.23 -4.99
N ASN A 59 14.57 -0.82 -6.21
CA ASN A 59 14.97 -1.54 -7.41
C ASN A 59 16.45 -1.28 -7.74
N LEU A 60 17.31 -2.24 -7.40
CA LEU A 60 18.76 -2.16 -7.61
C LEU A 60 19.15 -2.05 -9.09
N TYR A 61 18.35 -2.58 -10.02
CA TYR A 61 18.58 -2.40 -11.46
C TYR A 61 18.38 -0.93 -11.83
N ALA A 62 17.26 -0.32 -11.42
CA ALA A 62 17.01 1.09 -11.67
C ALA A 62 18.07 2.00 -11.03
N LYS A 63 18.50 1.70 -9.80
CA LYS A 63 19.50 2.47 -9.06
C LYS A 63 20.87 2.49 -9.75
N ASN A 64 21.28 1.37 -10.33
CA ASN A 64 22.59 1.21 -10.95
C ASN A 64 22.55 1.30 -12.48
N TYR A 65 21.43 1.77 -13.04
CA TYR A 65 21.25 1.90 -14.47
C TYR A 65 22.12 3.02 -15.06
N LYS A 66 22.78 2.71 -16.17
CA LYS A 66 23.54 3.65 -16.99
C LYS A 66 23.04 3.54 -18.43
N ALA A 67 22.44 4.61 -18.93
CA ALA A 67 22.04 4.71 -20.33
C ALA A 67 23.27 4.68 -21.25
N GLN A 68 23.14 4.09 -22.44
CA GLN A 68 24.23 4.04 -23.41
C GLN A 68 24.47 5.40 -24.08
N ASN A 69 23.41 6.18 -24.31
CA ASN A 69 23.50 7.51 -24.90
C ASN A 69 22.51 8.50 -24.25
N ALA A 70 22.70 9.79 -24.53
CA ALA A 70 21.84 10.86 -24.02
C ALA A 70 20.56 11.06 -24.84
N ASN A 71 20.42 10.37 -25.97
CA ASN A 71 19.32 10.54 -26.91
C ASN A 71 18.06 9.74 -26.53
N GLY A 72 18.13 8.94 -25.46
CA GLY A 72 16.96 8.27 -24.89
C GLY A 72 16.37 7.22 -25.83
N LEU A 73 17.18 6.23 -26.22
CA LEU A 73 16.68 5.06 -26.95
C LEU A 73 15.52 4.41 -26.20
N THR A 74 14.46 4.08 -26.91
CA THR A 74 13.29 3.36 -26.41
C THR A 74 12.75 2.48 -27.54
N SER A 75 11.91 1.49 -27.18
CA SER A 75 11.23 0.67 -28.18
C SER A 75 10.49 1.53 -29.21
N SER A 76 10.48 1.05 -30.45
CA SER A 76 9.66 1.61 -31.52
C SER A 76 8.16 1.36 -31.32
N GLN A 77 7.78 0.45 -30.41
CA GLN A 77 6.40 0.18 -30.06
C GLN A 77 5.91 1.15 -28.98
N GLY A 78 4.69 1.67 -29.11
CA GLY A 78 4.12 2.57 -28.10
C GLY A 78 3.95 1.92 -26.71
N ASN A 79 3.74 0.61 -26.70
CA ASN A 79 3.65 -0.24 -25.50
C ASN A 79 4.34 -1.59 -25.78
N PRO A 80 5.67 -1.67 -25.63
CA PRO A 80 6.41 -2.89 -25.92
C PRO A 80 6.05 -4.00 -24.94
N ASP A 81 5.95 -5.23 -25.45
CA ASP A 81 5.93 -6.42 -24.61
C ASP A 81 7.37 -6.79 -24.23
N THR A 82 7.88 -6.16 -23.17
CA THR A 82 9.26 -6.35 -22.71
C THR A 82 9.52 -7.81 -22.35
N LYS A 83 10.40 -8.47 -23.09
CA LYS A 83 10.84 -9.84 -22.84
C LYS A 83 12.07 -9.85 -21.94
N MET A 84 12.15 -10.82 -21.03
CA MET A 84 13.32 -11.00 -20.17
C MET A 84 13.96 -12.36 -20.43
N TYR A 85 15.27 -12.37 -20.60
CA TYR A 85 16.08 -13.57 -20.71
C TYR A 85 17.18 -13.58 -19.66
N VAL A 86 17.61 -14.77 -19.28
CA VAL A 86 18.71 -14.99 -18.34
C VAL A 86 19.80 -15.76 -19.06
N SER A 87 21.03 -15.25 -19.00
CA SER A 87 22.18 -15.85 -19.67
C SER A 87 23.45 -15.70 -18.83
N ASN A 88 24.49 -16.43 -19.21
CA ASN A 88 25.84 -16.38 -18.68
C ASN A 88 26.89 -16.04 -19.77
N HIS A 89 26.46 -15.72 -20.99
CA HIS A 89 27.31 -15.46 -22.17
C HIS A 89 27.19 -14.00 -22.64
N LYS A 90 27.51 -13.05 -21.75
CA LYS A 90 27.26 -11.62 -21.98
C LYS A 90 27.85 -11.09 -23.28
N GLU A 91 29.09 -11.45 -23.58
CA GLU A 91 29.80 -10.97 -24.77
C GLU A 91 29.18 -11.51 -26.06
N ASP A 92 28.85 -12.81 -26.10
CA ASP A 92 28.25 -13.46 -27.26
C ASP A 92 26.82 -12.96 -27.51
N ASP A 93 26.03 -12.80 -26.44
CA ASP A 93 24.67 -12.26 -26.51
C ASP A 93 24.67 -10.81 -26.98
N ASN A 94 25.65 -10.02 -26.56
CA ASN A 94 25.78 -8.64 -27.02
C ASN A 94 26.08 -8.56 -28.52
N ILE A 95 26.95 -9.43 -29.02
CA ILE A 95 27.26 -9.48 -30.46
C ILE A 95 26.03 -9.89 -31.25
N SER A 96 25.38 -10.99 -30.86
CA SER A 96 24.22 -11.52 -31.59
C SER A 96 23.03 -10.55 -31.56
N MET A 97 22.77 -9.87 -30.44
CA MET A 97 21.73 -8.83 -30.38
C MET A 97 22.01 -7.66 -31.34
N LEU A 98 23.27 -7.22 -31.45
CA LEU A 98 23.65 -6.17 -32.40
C LEU A 98 23.51 -6.64 -33.86
N GLU A 99 23.87 -7.91 -34.15
CA GLU A 99 23.71 -8.52 -35.48
C GLU A 99 22.23 -8.67 -35.88
N ASP A 100 21.36 -8.98 -34.92
CA ASP A 100 19.91 -9.05 -35.10
C ASP A 100 19.23 -7.66 -35.20
N GLY A 101 20.01 -6.58 -35.10
CA GLY A 101 19.54 -5.20 -35.26
C GLY A 101 18.96 -4.58 -33.99
N TYR A 102 19.24 -5.14 -32.81
CA TYR A 102 18.89 -4.50 -31.55
C TYR A 102 19.89 -3.40 -31.19
N ASP A 103 19.36 -2.27 -30.71
CA ASP A 103 20.17 -1.21 -30.12
C ASP A 103 20.28 -1.38 -28.60
N MET A 104 21.47 -1.12 -28.04
CA MET A 104 21.66 -1.17 -26.59
C MET A 104 21.12 0.09 -25.92
N MET A 105 20.14 -0.06 -25.03
CA MET A 105 19.60 1.10 -24.30
C MET A 105 20.48 1.52 -23.12
N GLY A 106 21.08 0.54 -22.43
CA GLY A 106 21.90 0.78 -21.25
C GLY A 106 22.27 -0.51 -20.53
N SER A 107 22.95 -0.36 -19.40
CA SER A 107 23.36 -1.50 -18.56
C SER A 107 23.19 -1.15 -17.08
N SER A 108 22.90 -2.18 -16.28
CA SER A 108 22.89 -2.09 -14.82
C SER A 108 23.85 -3.14 -14.27
N GLY A 109 24.75 -2.73 -13.38
CA GLY A 109 25.73 -3.63 -12.78
C GLY A 109 25.91 -3.32 -11.30
N PHE A 110 25.83 -4.34 -10.47
CA PHE A 110 26.03 -4.26 -9.03
C PHE A 110 26.57 -5.59 -8.50
N GLU A 111 27.37 -5.52 -7.45
CA GLU A 111 27.80 -6.68 -6.68
C GLU A 111 26.89 -6.78 -5.46
N GLY A 112 25.96 -7.72 -5.48
CA GLY A 112 24.98 -7.95 -4.42
C GLY A 112 24.65 -9.43 -4.32
N GLY A 113 23.87 -9.80 -3.30
CA GLY A 113 23.33 -11.15 -3.16
C GLY A 113 22.36 -11.51 -4.29
N ASP A 114 21.51 -12.50 -4.05
CA ASP A 114 20.49 -12.94 -5.01
C ASP A 114 19.42 -11.84 -5.18
N VAL A 115 19.58 -10.99 -6.21
CA VAL A 115 18.61 -9.95 -6.55
C VAL A 115 17.55 -10.53 -7.50
N PRO A 116 16.25 -10.37 -7.18
CA PRO A 116 15.18 -10.92 -8.00
C PRO A 116 15.20 -10.36 -9.43
N ALA A 117 15.26 -11.26 -10.43
CA ALA A 117 15.23 -10.87 -11.85
C ALA A 117 13.94 -10.12 -12.26
N GLU A 118 12.84 -10.32 -11.53
CA GLU A 118 11.57 -9.62 -11.75
C GLU A 118 11.70 -8.09 -11.61
N LEU A 119 12.64 -7.62 -10.78
CA LEU A 119 12.95 -6.19 -10.66
C LEU A 119 13.60 -5.65 -11.94
N ALA A 120 14.39 -6.47 -12.67
CA ALA A 120 14.95 -6.11 -13.97
C ALA A 120 13.84 -5.95 -15.02
N LEU A 121 12.89 -6.88 -15.06
CA LEU A 121 11.74 -6.80 -15.96
C LEU A 121 10.89 -5.56 -15.66
N THR A 122 10.65 -5.26 -14.38
CA THR A 122 9.91 -4.07 -13.96
C THR A 122 10.61 -2.79 -14.43
N HIS A 123 11.93 -2.71 -14.29
CA HIS A 123 12.69 -1.57 -14.76
C HIS A 123 12.70 -1.47 -16.29
N GLY A 124 12.88 -2.58 -17.00
CA GLY A 124 12.82 -2.64 -18.46
C GLY A 124 11.51 -2.12 -19.04
N LYS A 125 10.38 -2.50 -18.42
CA LYS A 125 9.06 -1.97 -18.78
C LYS A 125 8.97 -0.46 -18.55
N ALA A 126 9.51 0.03 -17.42
CA ALA A 126 9.49 1.45 -17.10
C ALA A 126 10.27 2.31 -18.12
N ILE A 127 11.38 1.78 -18.67
CA ILE A 127 12.17 2.44 -19.70
C ILE A 127 11.74 2.07 -21.13
N LYS A 128 10.67 1.29 -21.30
CA LYS A 128 10.17 0.81 -22.60
C LYS A 128 11.22 0.05 -23.43
N ALA A 129 11.95 -0.86 -22.80
CA ALA A 129 12.83 -1.78 -23.52
C ALA A 129 12.03 -2.93 -24.17
N ASP A 130 12.43 -3.37 -25.36
CA ASP A 130 11.87 -4.58 -25.98
C ASP A 130 12.40 -5.85 -25.31
N VAL A 131 13.67 -5.85 -24.93
CA VAL A 131 14.36 -7.01 -24.36
C VAL A 131 15.24 -6.59 -23.19
N VAL A 132 15.24 -7.40 -22.13
CA VAL A 132 16.12 -7.28 -20.96
C VAL A 132 16.92 -8.58 -20.80
N LEU A 133 18.24 -8.46 -20.78
CA LEU A 133 19.15 -9.58 -20.52
C LEU A 133 19.70 -9.49 -19.09
N VAL A 134 19.45 -10.52 -18.28
CA VAL A 134 19.92 -10.61 -16.90
C VAL A 134 21.06 -11.61 -16.82
N TYR A 135 22.22 -11.13 -16.40
CA TYR A 135 23.41 -11.94 -16.20
C TYR A 135 23.66 -12.12 -14.71
N SER A 136 23.98 -13.34 -14.30
CA SER A 136 24.38 -13.63 -12.93
C SER A 136 25.63 -14.49 -12.91
N LYS A 137 26.64 -14.05 -12.16
CA LYS A 137 27.91 -14.79 -12.04
C LYS A 137 27.76 -16.17 -11.40
N TYR A 138 26.66 -16.41 -10.67
CA TYR A 138 26.40 -17.65 -9.93
C TYR A 138 25.08 -18.35 -10.32
N GLY A 139 24.34 -17.85 -11.31
CA GLY A 139 22.93 -18.25 -11.53
C GLY A 139 22.67 -19.60 -12.18
N SER A 140 23.70 -20.34 -12.59
CA SER A 140 23.50 -21.69 -13.11
C SER A 140 23.07 -22.69 -12.02
N ALA A 141 23.23 -22.37 -10.74
CA ALA A 141 22.89 -23.28 -9.63
C ALA A 141 21.40 -23.24 -9.24
N LYS A 142 20.69 -22.12 -9.46
CA LYS A 142 19.31 -21.95 -9.00
C LYS A 142 18.25 -22.51 -9.96
N SER A 143 18.59 -22.70 -11.25
CA SER A 143 17.68 -23.41 -12.17
C SER A 143 17.54 -24.89 -11.77
N ALA A 144 18.60 -25.52 -11.26
CA ALA A 144 18.54 -26.86 -10.71
C ALA A 144 17.70 -26.90 -9.41
N SER A 145 17.89 -25.95 -8.50
CA SER A 145 17.11 -25.89 -7.24
C SER A 145 15.63 -25.61 -7.48
N SER A 146 15.28 -24.65 -8.33
CA SER A 146 13.89 -24.32 -8.66
C SER A 146 13.19 -25.46 -9.39
N LYS A 147 13.90 -26.16 -10.30
CA LYS A 147 13.38 -27.39 -10.93
C LYS A 147 13.18 -28.52 -9.92
N MET A 148 14.10 -28.69 -8.96
CA MET A 148 13.97 -29.70 -7.91
C MET A 148 12.82 -29.38 -6.94
N GLU A 149 12.57 -28.10 -6.69
CA GLU A 149 11.47 -27.62 -5.86
C GLU A 149 10.11 -27.78 -6.57
N MET A 150 10.02 -27.47 -7.86
CA MET A 150 8.82 -27.79 -8.67
C MET A 150 8.56 -29.29 -8.73
N ILE A 151 9.59 -30.13 -8.90
CA ILE A 151 9.44 -31.59 -8.87
C ILE A 151 8.96 -32.07 -7.49
N ARG A 152 9.52 -31.52 -6.39
CA ARG A 152 9.07 -31.84 -5.03
C ARG A 152 7.63 -31.40 -4.77
N GLN A 153 7.21 -30.24 -5.28
CA GLN A 153 5.84 -29.77 -5.11
C GLN A 153 4.86 -30.60 -5.94
N ALA A 154 5.19 -30.90 -7.20
CA ALA A 154 4.39 -31.80 -8.04
C ALA A 154 4.25 -33.22 -7.44
N ALA A 155 5.30 -33.75 -6.81
CA ALA A 155 5.25 -35.04 -6.11
C ALA A 155 4.41 -35.01 -4.82
N LYS A 156 4.22 -33.83 -4.20
CA LYS A 156 3.37 -33.68 -3.00
C LYS A 156 1.89 -33.48 -3.33
N THR A 157 1.58 -32.87 -4.47
CA THR A 157 0.20 -32.59 -4.90
C THR A 157 -0.46 -33.75 -5.66
N GLY A 158 0.29 -34.79 -6.01
CA GLY A 158 -0.18 -35.95 -6.77
C GLY A 158 -0.69 -37.14 -5.93
N LYS A 159 -1.31 -36.92 -4.77
CA LYS A 159 -1.99 -37.96 -3.98
C LYS A 159 -3.46 -37.64 -3.77
#